data_AF-A0A1B8URG8-F1
#
_entry.id   AF-A0A1B8URG8-F1
#
_cell.length_a   1.000
_cell.length_b   1.000
_cell.length_c   1.000
_cell.angle_alpha   90.00
_cell.angle_beta   90.00
_cell.angle_gamma   90.00
#
_symmetry.space_group_name_H-M   'P 1'
#
loop_
_entity.id
_entity.type
_entity.pdbx_description
1 polymer ?
#
loop_
_entity_poly.entity_id
_entity_poly.type
_entity_poly.pdbx_seq_one_letter_code
_entity_poly.pdbx_strand_id
1 'polypeptide(L)'
;MTELISDAERIEAIELCCESKAEELRLIGYEHVTGKDVWECVSSKYVKNGSEPALHKVVNDILSLKATQFMNYITVAAYRGAPF
;
A
#
# COMPACT_ATOMS: atom_id res chain seq x y z
N MET A 1 -17.65 4.81 -20.71
CA MET A 1 -17.01 6.13 -20.62
C MET A 1 -16.07 6.05 -19.44
N THR A 2 -14.84 5.59 -19.66
CA THR A 2 -13.85 5.50 -18.58
C THR A 2 -13.26 6.89 -18.46
N GLU A 3 -13.54 7.59 -17.38
CA GLU A 3 -12.94 8.89 -17.11
C GLU A 3 -11.42 8.72 -17.10
N LEU A 4 -10.73 9.45 -17.97
CA LEU A 4 -9.27 9.54 -17.99
C LEU A 4 -8.88 10.41 -16.80
N ILE A 5 -8.75 9.80 -15.63
CA ILE A 5 -8.16 10.44 -14.46
C ILE A 5 -6.69 10.77 -14.79
N SER A 6 -6.24 11.97 -14.44
CA SER A 6 -4.84 12.34 -14.66
C SER A 6 -3.91 11.51 -13.77
N ASP A 7 -2.63 11.41 -14.16
CA ASP A 7 -1.62 10.73 -13.33
C ASP A 7 -1.50 11.33 -11.93
N ALA A 8 -1.64 12.65 -11.80
CA ALA A 8 -1.58 13.35 -10.52
C ALA A 8 -2.75 12.94 -9.61
N GLU A 9 -3.98 12.95 -10.13
CA GLU A 9 -5.17 12.53 -9.39
C GLU A 9 -5.11 11.03 -9.01
N ARG A 10 -4.51 10.19 -9.88
CA ARG A 10 -4.27 8.78 -9.57
C ARG A 10 -3.34 8.64 -8.36
N ILE A 11 -2.24 9.38 -8.35
CA ILE A 11 -1.25 9.36 -7.26
C ILE A 11 -1.89 9.84 -5.96
N GLU A 12 -2.59 10.96 -5.99
CA GLU A 12 -3.27 11.52 -4.82
C GLU A 12 -4.30 10.54 -4.22
N ALA A 13 -5.11 9.90 -5.08
CA ALA A 13 -6.08 8.89 -4.61
C ALA A 13 -5.40 7.69 -3.93
N ILE A 14 -4.25 7.25 -4.45
CA ILE A 14 -3.46 6.15 -3.86
C ILE A 14 -2.87 6.58 -2.51
N GLU A 15 -2.28 7.77 -2.43
CA GLU A 15 -1.69 8.31 -1.21
C GLU A 15 -2.73 8.44 -0.10
N LEU A 16 -3.91 8.99 -0.41
CA LEU A 16 -5.03 9.10 0.54
C LEU A 16 -5.48 7.72 1.07
N CYS A 17 -5.60 6.73 0.19
CA CYS A 17 -5.95 5.37 0.61
C CYS A 17 -4.88 4.74 1.50
N CYS A 18 -3.61 4.95 1.17
CA CYS A 18 -2.48 4.44 1.94
C CYS A 18 -2.42 5.06 3.34
N GLU A 19 -2.60 6.39 3.46
CA GLU A 19 -2.63 7.06 4.76
C GLU A 19 -3.82 6.59 5.61
N SER A 20 -5.02 6.47 5.03
CA SER A 20 -6.18 5.95 5.75
C SER A 20 -5.95 4.53 6.28
N LYS A 21 -5.29 3.66 5.49
CA LYS A 21 -4.94 2.31 5.94
C LYS A 21 -3.84 2.33 7.01
N ALA A 22 -2.86 3.22 6.91
CA ALA A 22 -1.82 3.39 7.91
C ALA A 22 -2.42 3.81 9.26
N GLU A 23 -3.40 4.73 9.26
CA GLU A 23 -4.17 5.09 10.46
C GLU A 23 -4.88 3.88 11.08
N GLU A 24 -5.56 3.06 10.27
CA GLU A 24 -6.20 1.82 10.74
C GLU A 24 -5.18 0.85 11.37
N LEU A 25 -4.02 0.67 10.75
CA LEU A 25 -2.95 -0.18 11.29
C LEU A 25 -2.38 0.39 12.61
N ARG A 26 -2.22 1.71 12.72
CA ARG A 26 -1.82 2.38 13.95
C ARG A 26 -2.83 2.13 15.08
N LEU A 27 -4.14 2.20 14.79
CA LEU A 27 -5.20 1.94 15.76
C LEU A 27 -5.19 0.53 16.35
N ILE A 28 -4.63 -0.46 15.64
CA ILE A 28 -4.53 -1.84 16.12
C ILE A 28 -3.12 -2.20 16.66
N GLY A 29 -2.25 -1.21 16.86
CA GLY A 29 -0.97 -1.36 17.54
C GLY A 29 0.29 -1.28 16.67
N TYR A 30 0.17 -0.93 15.38
CA TYR A 30 1.35 -0.68 14.54
C TYR A 30 1.73 0.81 14.55
N GLU A 31 2.20 1.31 15.70
CA GLU A 31 2.28 2.73 16.05
C GLU A 31 3.04 3.64 15.05
N HIS A 32 4.00 3.10 14.31
CA HIS A 32 4.89 3.88 13.44
C HIS A 32 4.66 3.66 11.94
N VAL A 33 3.58 2.98 11.55
CA VAL A 33 3.30 2.72 10.14
C VAL A 33 2.95 4.01 9.41
N THR A 34 3.52 4.21 8.24
CA THR A 34 3.24 5.33 7.32
C THR A 34 2.49 4.87 6.09
N GLY A 35 1.83 5.78 5.35
CA GLY A 35 1.22 5.42 4.06
C GLY A 35 2.25 4.92 3.05
N LYS A 36 3.51 5.37 3.14
CA LYS A 36 4.62 4.84 2.35
C LYS A 36 4.85 3.35 2.62
N ASP A 37 4.85 2.92 3.88
CA ASP A 37 5.02 1.50 4.23
C ASP A 37 3.88 0.64 3.66
N VAL A 38 2.65 1.16 3.71
CA VAL A 38 1.48 0.53 3.09
C VAL A 38 1.66 0.40 1.59
N TRP A 39 2.08 1.47 0.92
CA TRP A 39 2.34 1.47 -0.52
C TRP A 39 3.43 0.48 -0.90
N GLU A 40 4.56 0.44 -0.19
CA GLU A 40 5.63 -0.51 -0.46
C GLU A 40 5.16 -1.97 -0.29
N CYS A 41 4.39 -2.24 0.77
CA CYS A 41 3.79 -3.55 1.00
C CYS A 41 2.89 -3.96 -0.18
N VAL A 42 1.96 -3.09 -0.60
CA VAL A 42 1.01 -3.38 -1.67
C VAL A 42 1.71 -3.46 -3.03
N SER A 43 2.59 -2.51 -3.35
CA SER A 43 3.28 -2.42 -4.64
C SER A 43 4.28 -3.54 -4.88
N SER A 44 4.79 -4.18 -3.81
CA SER A 44 5.69 -5.33 -3.89
C SER A 44 5.17 -6.49 -4.76
N LYS A 45 3.84 -6.62 -4.91
CA LYS A 45 3.22 -7.63 -5.79
C LYS A 45 3.18 -7.21 -7.27
N TYR A 46 3.10 -5.91 -7.54
CA TYR A 46 3.08 -5.39 -8.92
C TYR A 46 4.48 -5.40 -9.52
N VAL A 47 5.50 -5.04 -8.72
CA VAL A 47 6.91 -5.08 -9.14
C VAL A 47 7.32 -6.48 -9.57
N LYS A 48 6.89 -7.51 -8.82
CA LYS A 48 7.16 -8.92 -9.18
C LYS A 48 6.49 -9.35 -10.47
N ASN A 49 5.34 -8.77 -10.80
CA ASN A 49 4.51 -9.17 -11.93
C ASN A 49 4.72 -8.28 -13.17
N GLY A 50 5.50 -7.20 -13.07
CA GLY A 50 5.74 -6.26 -14.17
C GLY A 50 4.48 -5.56 -14.70
N SER A 51 3.42 -5.51 -13.89
CA SER A 51 2.10 -5.05 -14.31
C SER A 51 1.76 -3.68 -13.72
N GLU A 52 1.22 -2.76 -14.53
CA GLU A 52 0.55 -1.55 -14.04
C GLU A 52 -0.97 -1.83 -13.88
N PRO A 53 -1.46 -2.09 -12.66
CA PRO A 53 -2.87 -2.37 -12.41
C PRO A 53 -3.74 -1.13 -12.58
N ALA A 54 -5.02 -1.34 -12.92
CA ALA A 54 -6.02 -0.28 -12.90
C ALA A 54 -6.22 0.30 -11.49
N LEU A 55 -6.52 1.61 -11.38
CA LEU A 55 -6.66 2.30 -10.09
C LEU A 55 -7.62 1.60 -9.12
N HIS A 56 -8.78 1.15 -9.59
CA HIS A 56 -9.76 0.45 -8.73
C HIS A 56 -9.20 -0.84 -8.11
N LYS A 57 -8.27 -1.53 -8.79
CA LYS A 57 -7.57 -2.70 -8.22
C LYS A 57 -6.60 -2.27 -7.14
N VAL A 58 -5.83 -1.22 -7.39
CA VAL A 58 -4.88 -0.67 -6.41
C VAL A 58 -5.59 -0.22 -5.14
N VAL A 59 -6.67 0.55 -5.28
CA VAL A 59 -7.48 1.02 -4.15
C VAL A 59 -8.07 -0.16 -3.38
N ASN A 60 -8.66 -1.14 -4.08
CA ASN A 60 -9.19 -2.34 -3.42
C ASN A 60 -8.11 -3.09 -2.64
N ASP A 61 -6.93 -3.21 -3.23
CA ASP A 61 -5.79 -3.91 -2.65
C ASP A 61 -5.20 -3.19 -1.43
N ILE A 62 -5.25 -1.85 -1.39
CA ILE A 62 -4.88 -1.05 -0.22
C ILE A 62 -5.93 -1.21 0.88
N LEU A 63 -7.20 -0.96 0.56
CA LEU A 63 -8.28 -0.92 1.56
C LEU A 63 -8.61 -2.32 2.13
N SER A 64 -8.35 -3.39 1.38
CA SER A 64 -8.50 -4.78 1.84
C SER A 64 -7.23 -5.38 2.45
N LEU A 65 -6.13 -4.61 2.55
CA LEU A 65 -4.88 -5.07 3.15
C LEU A 65 -5.11 -5.52 4.60
N LYS A 66 -4.80 -6.78 4.88
CA LYS A 66 -4.92 -7.37 6.22
C LYS A 66 -3.67 -7.09 7.04
N ALA A 67 -3.85 -6.84 8.33
CA ALA A 67 -2.75 -6.68 9.29
C ALA A 67 -1.75 -7.85 9.25
N THR A 68 -2.23 -9.09 9.09
CA THR A 68 -1.37 -10.29 8.97
C THR A 68 -0.49 -10.26 7.73
N GLN A 69 -0.99 -9.74 6.61
CA GLN A 69 -0.21 -9.61 5.39
C GLN A 69 0.88 -8.54 5.57
N PHE A 70 0.53 -7.42 6.20
CA PHE A 70 1.47 -6.35 6.49
C PHE A 70 2.57 -6.78 7.49
N MET A 71 2.21 -7.53 8.53
CA MET A 71 3.16 -8.14 9.46
C MET A 71 4.16 -9.06 8.74
N ASN A 72 3.67 -9.92 7.83
CA ASN A 72 4.54 -10.79 7.04
C ASN A 72 5.50 -9.98 6.16
N TYR A 73 5.01 -8.87 5.58
CA TYR A 73 5.84 -7.97 4.77
C TYR A 73 6.98 -7.36 5.60
N ILE A 74 6.68 -6.73 6.74
CA ILE A 74 7.70 -6.14 7.64
C ILE A 74 8.71 -7.20 8.09
N THR A 75 8.22 -8.37 8.50
CA THR A 75 9.08 -9.47 8.96
C THR A 75 10.11 -9.83 7.89
N VAL A 76 9.67 -10.00 6.64
CA VAL A 76 10.56 -10.29 5.51
C VAL A 76 11.49 -9.12 5.20
N ALA A 77 11.02 -7.87 5.29
CA ALA A 77 11.84 -6.68 5.07
C ALA A 77 12.98 -6.57 6.11
N ALA A 78 12.69 -6.85 7.38
CA ALA A 78 13.68 -6.88 8.46
C ALA A 78 14.78 -7.91 8.22
N TYR A 79 14.43 -9.12 7.73
CA TYR A 79 15.43 -10.12 7.33
C TYR A 79 16.28 -9.71 6.13
N ARG A 80 15.78 -8.80 5.28
CA ARG A 80 16.50 -8.30 4.09
C ARG A 80 17.39 -7.09 4.39
N GLY A 81 17.38 -6.58 5.62
CA GLY A 81 18.18 -5.42 6.02
C GLY A 81 17.74 -4.11 5.35
N ALA A 82 16.49 -4.01 4.88
CA ALA A 82 15.97 -2.75 4.38
C ALA A 82 15.76 -1.79 5.57
N PRO A 83 16.31 -0.56 5.53
CA PRO A 83 16.12 0.42 6.60
C PRO A 83 14.67 0.91 6.60
N PHE A 84 14.13 1.06 7.80
CA PHE A 84 12.84 1.71 8.06
C PHE A 84 12.98 3.23 7.88
#